data_AF-A0A0J9V3R7-F1
#
_entry.id   AF-A0A0J9V3R7-F1
#
_cell.length_a   1.000
_cell.length_b   1.000
_cell.length_c   1.000
_cell.angle_alpha   90.00
_cell.angle_beta   90.00
_cell.angle_gamma   90.00
#
_symmetry.space_group_name_H-M   'P 1'
#
loop_
_entity.id
_entity.type
_entity.pdbx_description
1 polymer ?
#
loop_
_entity_poly.entity_id
_entity_poly.type
_entity_poly.pdbx_seq_one_letter_code
_entity_poly.pdbx_strand_id
1 'polypeptide(L)'
;MGDYNSASWETEPKRRREATKEFDEVVEEIRSQPEFNTFLQRPNISDLMAAAGSGPIVVINQAPTGEHVKQWIPKLQPNSDLTPLLEWLWHAICRPNLDALVLKDIVSEETDSWPHVWWVPTGLLSQLPLHAAGIYRSGSKETVLGRVISSYASSINALLHSRQHPPKTLKESENNVAVLVAMQNTPNAGDLPCANDEVSILSNLCPQLHLNVALPNRRKSGVLEHLKTCTVFHFADHGFSDLSDPSKSCLFLEDAMKDPLTVGDLRDSRLQENPPFLAYLSACSTGSNKVDNLSDKGIHLLALAN
;
A
#
# COMPACT_ATOMS: atom_id res chain seq x y z
N MET A 1 -45.51 -12.63 -42.04
CA MET A 1 -44.29 -13.45 -41.93
C MET A 1 -43.12 -12.51 -42.03
N GLY A 2 -42.58 -12.12 -40.87
CA GLY A 2 -41.48 -11.16 -40.75
C GLY A 2 -40.32 -11.84 -40.03
N ASP A 3 -39.13 -11.60 -40.53
CA ASP A 3 -37.88 -12.32 -40.26
C ASP A 3 -37.49 -12.33 -38.77
N TYR A 4 -37.21 -13.53 -38.27
CA TYR A 4 -36.58 -13.72 -36.96
C TYR A 4 -35.09 -13.36 -37.06
N ASN A 5 -34.72 -12.35 -36.29
CA ASN A 5 -33.42 -11.72 -36.18
C ASN A 5 -32.31 -12.74 -35.78
N SER A 6 -31.64 -13.31 -36.78
CA SER A 6 -30.54 -14.27 -36.63
C SER A 6 -29.16 -13.61 -36.40
N ALA A 7 -29.08 -12.28 -36.29
CA ALA A 7 -27.83 -11.53 -36.27
C ALA A 7 -27.21 -11.28 -34.88
N SER A 8 -27.87 -11.66 -33.78
CA SER A 8 -27.47 -11.24 -32.43
C SER A 8 -26.45 -12.14 -31.72
N TRP A 9 -26.19 -13.36 -32.20
CA TRP A 9 -25.35 -14.34 -31.47
C TRP A 9 -23.93 -14.49 -32.06
N GLU A 10 -23.70 -14.06 -33.30
CA GLU A 10 -22.37 -14.11 -33.95
C GLU A 10 -21.45 -12.93 -33.62
N THR A 11 -21.99 -11.83 -33.08
CA THR A 11 -21.27 -10.57 -32.88
C THR A 11 -20.42 -10.56 -31.61
N GLU A 12 -20.90 -11.17 -30.53
CA GLU A 12 -20.20 -11.21 -29.24
C GLU A 12 -18.95 -12.10 -29.23
N PRO A 13 -18.94 -13.30 -29.86
CA PRO A 13 -17.73 -14.10 -29.99
C PRO A 13 -16.68 -13.45 -30.90
N LYS A 14 -17.11 -12.75 -31.97
CA LYS A 14 -16.21 -12.00 -32.86
C LYS A 14 -15.55 -10.83 -32.11
N ARG A 15 -16.33 -10.02 -31.40
CA ARG A 15 -15.81 -8.93 -30.55
C ARG A 15 -14.82 -9.42 -29.50
N ARG A 16 -15.10 -10.55 -28.82
CA ARG A 16 -14.16 -11.14 -27.87
C ARG A 16 -12.85 -11.55 -28.53
N ARG A 17 -12.91 -12.17 -29.71
CA ARG A 17 -11.71 -12.58 -30.46
C ARG A 17 -10.90 -11.38 -30.94
N GLU A 18 -11.56 -10.33 -31.42
CA GLU A 18 -10.93 -9.07 -31.82
C GLU A 18 -10.25 -8.40 -30.62
N ALA A 19 -10.94 -8.29 -29.49
CA ALA A 19 -10.38 -7.74 -28.26
C ALA A 19 -9.19 -8.56 -27.73
N THR A 20 -9.22 -9.90 -27.81
CA THR A 20 -8.07 -10.74 -27.45
C THR A 20 -6.89 -10.47 -28.37
N LYS A 21 -7.13 -10.33 -29.68
CA LYS A 21 -6.08 -10.05 -30.65
C LYS A 21 -5.45 -8.68 -30.42
N GLU A 22 -6.26 -7.64 -30.24
CA GLU A 22 -5.78 -6.29 -29.92
C GLU A 22 -5.00 -6.27 -28.60
N PHE A 23 -5.47 -7.02 -27.59
CA PHE A 23 -4.76 -7.17 -26.33
C PHE A 23 -3.38 -7.82 -26.53
N ASP A 24 -3.31 -8.92 -27.27
CA ASP A 24 -2.05 -9.62 -27.54
C ASP A 24 -1.07 -8.74 -28.34
N GLU A 25 -1.56 -7.98 -29.33
CA GLU A 25 -0.76 -7.02 -30.10
C GLU A 25 -0.17 -5.92 -29.21
N VAL A 26 -0.98 -5.34 -28.31
CA VAL A 26 -0.51 -4.33 -27.34
C VAL A 26 0.50 -4.93 -26.36
N VAL A 27 0.29 -6.16 -25.90
CA VAL A 27 1.24 -6.83 -24.99
C VAL A 27 2.58 -7.05 -25.68
N GLU A 28 2.60 -7.47 -26.94
CA GLU A 28 3.84 -7.64 -27.69
C GLU A 28 4.53 -6.30 -28.00
N GLU A 29 3.76 -5.25 -28.30
CA GLU A 29 4.30 -3.89 -28.43
C GLU A 29 4.99 -3.45 -27.14
N ILE A 30 4.34 -3.62 -25.98
CA ILE A 30 4.93 -3.28 -24.68
C ILE A 30 6.20 -4.11 -24.44
N ARG A 31 6.17 -5.42 -24.72
CA ARG A 31 7.35 -6.30 -24.55
C ARG A 31 8.53 -5.93 -25.45
N SER A 32 8.29 -5.24 -26.56
CA SER A 32 9.35 -4.75 -27.45
C SER A 32 10.11 -3.54 -26.89
N GLN A 33 9.56 -2.87 -25.88
CA GLN A 33 10.21 -1.73 -25.23
C GLN A 33 11.33 -2.17 -24.29
N PRO A 34 12.43 -1.40 -24.17
CA PRO A 34 13.45 -1.64 -23.14
C PRO A 34 12.82 -1.75 -21.75
N GLU A 35 13.31 -2.67 -20.92
CA GLU A 35 12.84 -2.94 -19.54
C GLU A 35 11.46 -3.65 -19.42
N PHE A 36 10.69 -3.78 -20.50
CA PHE A 36 9.36 -4.41 -20.49
C PHE A 36 9.30 -5.80 -21.14
N ASN A 37 10.44 -6.40 -21.47
CA ASN A 37 10.54 -7.69 -22.16
C ASN A 37 9.86 -8.86 -21.42
N THR A 38 9.64 -8.73 -20.10
CA THR A 38 8.92 -9.71 -19.26
C THR A 38 7.51 -9.26 -18.88
N PHE A 39 6.96 -8.21 -19.51
CA PHE A 39 5.64 -7.67 -19.19
C PHE A 39 4.54 -8.75 -19.26
N LEU A 40 3.73 -8.83 -18.19
CA LEU A 40 2.71 -9.87 -17.96
C LEU A 40 3.23 -11.32 -18.00
N GLN A 41 4.56 -11.55 -17.98
CA GLN A 41 5.13 -12.87 -17.78
C GLN A 41 5.27 -13.16 -16.28
N ARG A 42 5.35 -14.45 -15.95
CA ARG A 42 5.60 -14.87 -14.57
C ARG A 42 7.07 -14.59 -14.22
N PRO A 43 7.37 -14.06 -13.03
CA PRO A 43 8.75 -14.03 -12.53
C PRO A 43 9.36 -15.42 -12.56
N ASN A 44 10.62 -15.52 -12.93
CA ASN A 44 11.31 -16.80 -12.86
C ASN A 44 11.60 -17.15 -11.39
N ILE A 45 11.82 -18.44 -11.09
CA ILE A 45 12.05 -18.89 -9.71
C ILE A 45 13.30 -18.24 -9.10
N SER A 46 14.33 -17.99 -9.91
CA SER A 46 15.57 -17.35 -9.42
C SER A 46 15.30 -15.93 -8.92
N ASP A 47 14.49 -15.15 -9.63
CA ASP A 47 14.11 -13.79 -9.23
C ASP A 47 13.29 -13.83 -7.93
N LEU A 48 12.35 -14.77 -7.82
CA LEU A 48 11.56 -14.98 -6.61
C LEU A 48 12.44 -15.33 -5.41
N MET A 49 13.41 -16.22 -5.59
CA MET A 49 14.34 -16.61 -4.52
C MET A 49 15.28 -15.46 -4.14
N ALA A 50 15.76 -14.68 -5.11
CA ALA A 50 16.55 -13.48 -4.86
C ALA A 50 15.75 -12.44 -4.06
N ALA A 51 14.46 -12.27 -4.38
CA ALA A 51 13.55 -11.43 -3.60
C ALA A 51 13.20 -12.00 -2.23
N ALA A 52 13.50 -13.25 -1.90
CA ALA A 52 13.36 -13.75 -0.53
C ALA A 52 14.61 -13.46 0.33
N GLY A 53 15.68 -12.92 -0.27
CA GLY A 53 16.96 -12.66 0.41
C GLY A 53 16.90 -11.58 1.50
N SER A 54 15.85 -10.76 1.53
CA SER A 54 15.63 -9.75 2.59
C SER A 54 14.46 -10.12 3.52
N GLY A 55 14.22 -11.42 3.65
CA GLY A 55 13.12 -11.99 4.43
C GLY A 55 12.14 -12.78 3.57
N PRO A 56 11.55 -13.86 4.11
CA PRO A 56 10.56 -14.67 3.40
C PRO A 56 9.35 -13.85 2.94
N ILE A 57 8.83 -14.22 1.76
CA ILE A 57 7.62 -13.65 1.17
C ILE A 57 6.49 -14.65 1.33
N VAL A 58 5.38 -14.21 1.95
CA VAL A 58 4.16 -15.00 2.13
C VAL A 58 3.06 -14.41 1.25
N VAL A 59 2.70 -15.13 0.18
CA VAL A 59 1.63 -14.74 -0.74
C VAL A 59 0.34 -15.42 -0.31
N ILE A 60 -0.69 -14.63 -0.01
CA ILE A 60 -1.94 -15.14 0.54
C ILE A 60 -3.06 -14.83 -0.44
N ASN A 61 -3.48 -15.84 -1.18
CA ASN A 61 -4.55 -15.71 -2.14
C ASN A 61 -5.92 -16.05 -1.51
N GLN A 62 -6.89 -15.17 -1.68
CA GLN A 62 -8.27 -15.42 -1.25
C GLN A 62 -9.00 -16.33 -2.26
N ALA A 63 -9.77 -17.30 -1.75
CA ALA A 63 -10.65 -18.09 -2.61
C ALA A 63 -11.76 -17.21 -3.25
N PRO A 64 -12.24 -17.51 -4.47
CA PRO A 64 -13.11 -16.61 -5.25
C PRO A 64 -14.39 -16.14 -4.54
N THR A 65 -14.99 -16.94 -3.65
CA THR A 65 -16.21 -16.53 -2.94
C THR A 65 -15.91 -15.55 -1.81
N GLY A 66 -14.75 -15.70 -1.18
CA GLY A 66 -14.23 -14.81 -0.16
C GLY A 66 -15.06 -14.72 1.12
N GLU A 67 -16.09 -15.56 1.29
CA GLU A 67 -17.12 -15.43 2.33
C GLU A 67 -16.56 -15.42 3.75
N HIS A 68 -15.53 -16.23 4.01
CA HIS A 68 -14.91 -16.32 5.33
C HIS A 68 -14.19 -15.02 5.74
N VAL A 69 -13.77 -14.20 4.78
CA VAL A 69 -13.13 -12.90 5.01
C VAL A 69 -14.18 -11.78 5.04
N LYS A 70 -15.20 -11.85 4.18
CA LYS A 70 -16.29 -10.86 4.07
C LYS A 70 -16.97 -10.57 5.41
N GLN A 71 -17.19 -11.60 6.22
CA GLN A 71 -17.79 -11.44 7.56
C GLN A 71 -17.00 -10.53 8.51
N TRP A 72 -15.70 -10.35 8.27
CA TRP A 72 -14.81 -9.60 9.15
C TRP A 72 -14.71 -8.11 8.78
N ILE A 73 -14.96 -7.76 7.51
CA ILE A 73 -14.84 -6.38 7.02
C ILE A 73 -15.72 -5.39 7.80
N PRO A 74 -16.99 -5.70 8.14
CA PRO A 74 -17.81 -4.80 8.95
C PRO A 74 -17.27 -4.56 10.37
N LYS A 75 -16.39 -5.41 10.89
CA LYS A 75 -15.79 -5.28 12.22
C LYS A 75 -14.56 -4.37 12.25
N LEU A 76 -14.06 -3.90 11.10
CA LEU A 76 -12.94 -2.95 11.03
C LEU A 76 -13.36 -1.50 11.31
N GLN A 77 -14.51 -1.29 11.95
CA GLN A 77 -15.00 0.04 12.32
C GLN A 77 -14.40 0.49 13.64
N PRO A 78 -14.21 1.81 13.86
CA PRO A 78 -13.77 2.33 15.15
C PRO A 78 -14.60 1.77 16.31
N ASN A 79 -13.94 1.44 17.43
CA ASN A 79 -14.53 0.89 18.66
C ASN A 79 -15.09 -0.55 18.58
N SER A 80 -14.87 -1.27 17.48
CA SER A 80 -15.23 -2.70 17.39
C SER A 80 -14.21 -3.56 18.15
N ASP A 81 -14.67 -4.63 18.80
CA ASP A 81 -13.76 -5.65 19.35
C ASP A 81 -13.13 -6.48 18.22
N LEU A 82 -11.83 -6.25 18.00
CA LEU A 82 -11.05 -6.95 17.00
C LEU A 82 -10.51 -8.29 17.50
N THR A 83 -10.60 -8.60 18.78
CA THR A 83 -10.00 -9.82 19.37
C THR A 83 -10.39 -11.10 18.62
N PRO A 84 -11.67 -11.35 18.27
CA PRO A 84 -12.05 -12.55 17.54
C PRO A 84 -11.47 -12.59 16.11
N LEU A 85 -11.31 -11.43 15.47
CA LEU A 85 -10.69 -11.32 14.14
C LEU A 85 -9.19 -11.64 14.22
N LEU A 86 -8.48 -11.04 15.16
CA LEU A 86 -7.04 -11.22 15.31
C LEU A 86 -6.70 -12.67 15.69
N GLU A 87 -7.53 -13.30 16.53
CA GLU A 87 -7.39 -14.72 16.87
C GLU A 87 -7.69 -15.62 15.66
N TRP A 88 -8.69 -15.28 14.84
CA TRP A 88 -8.95 -16.00 13.59
C TRP A 88 -7.79 -15.88 12.60
N LEU A 89 -7.27 -14.67 12.38
CA LEU A 89 -6.10 -14.42 11.52
C LEU A 89 -4.88 -15.22 11.99
N TRP A 90 -4.68 -15.29 13.31
CA TRP A 90 -3.60 -16.04 13.92
C TRP A 90 -3.67 -17.52 13.54
N HIS A 91 -4.81 -18.16 13.78
CA HIS A 91 -4.98 -19.59 13.54
C HIS A 91 -5.09 -19.96 12.06
N ALA A 92 -5.77 -19.13 11.26
CA ALA A 92 -6.06 -19.45 9.87
C ALA A 92 -4.90 -19.12 8.92
N ILE A 93 -4.12 -18.08 9.23
CA ILE A 93 -3.14 -17.52 8.29
C ILE A 93 -1.76 -17.42 8.93
N CYS A 94 -1.60 -16.62 9.98
CA CYS A 94 -0.27 -16.20 10.40
C CYS A 94 0.53 -17.34 11.04
N ARG A 95 -0.03 -18.07 12.01
CA ARG A 95 0.68 -19.15 12.69
C ARG A 95 1.12 -20.27 11.74
N PRO A 96 0.25 -20.84 10.87
CA PRO A 96 0.69 -21.90 9.95
C PRO A 96 1.86 -21.48 9.05
N ASN A 97 1.86 -20.22 8.59
CA ASN A 97 2.94 -19.69 7.75
C ASN A 97 4.22 -19.46 8.57
N LEU A 98 4.13 -18.89 9.77
CA LEU A 98 5.30 -18.73 10.65
C LEU A 98 5.89 -20.08 11.08
N ASP A 99 5.04 -21.07 11.37
CA ASP A 99 5.47 -22.43 11.73
C ASP A 99 6.23 -23.09 10.57
N ALA A 100 5.76 -22.91 9.34
CA ALA A 100 6.42 -23.43 8.13
C ALA A 100 7.77 -22.72 7.84
N LEU A 101 7.86 -21.44 8.18
CA LEU A 101 9.10 -20.65 8.09
C LEU A 101 10.04 -20.87 9.28
N VAL A 102 9.66 -21.71 10.24
CA VAL A 102 10.43 -21.98 11.48
C VAL A 102 10.61 -20.71 12.34
N LEU A 103 9.67 -19.77 12.25
CA LEU A 103 9.62 -18.51 13.02
C LEU A 103 8.72 -18.68 14.25
N LYS A 104 9.10 -19.64 15.11
CA LYS A 104 8.26 -20.13 16.21
C LYS A 104 8.52 -19.48 17.56
N ASP A 105 9.64 -18.80 17.70
CA ASP A 105 10.04 -18.25 18.98
C ASP A 105 9.63 -16.79 19.10
N ILE A 106 9.27 -16.40 20.31
CA ILE A 106 9.08 -14.98 20.65
C ILE A 106 10.47 -14.37 20.70
N VAL A 107 10.67 -13.29 19.96
CA VAL A 107 11.96 -12.61 19.92
C VAL A 107 12.21 -11.94 21.26
N SER A 108 13.40 -12.14 21.82
CA SER A 108 13.80 -11.47 23.06
C SER A 108 13.96 -9.97 22.80
N GLU A 109 13.59 -9.14 23.77
CA GLU A 109 13.84 -7.69 23.72
C GLU A 109 15.33 -7.35 23.65
N GLU A 110 16.21 -8.31 23.98
CA GLU A 110 17.67 -8.16 23.99
C GLU A 110 18.32 -8.42 22.63
N THR A 111 17.57 -8.90 21.63
CA THR A 111 18.13 -9.22 20.31
C THR A 111 17.77 -8.16 19.28
N ASP A 112 18.79 -7.55 18.66
CA ASP A 112 18.64 -6.57 17.58
C ASP A 112 18.27 -7.19 16.23
N SER A 113 18.32 -8.53 16.11
CA SER A 113 18.10 -9.24 14.84
C SER A 113 16.72 -9.88 14.79
N TRP A 114 15.69 -9.07 14.52
CA TRP A 114 14.35 -9.57 14.30
C TRP A 114 14.20 -10.16 12.89
N PRO A 115 13.58 -11.34 12.74
CA PRO A 115 13.22 -11.85 11.43
C PRO A 115 12.16 -10.95 10.77
N HIS A 116 12.26 -10.77 9.47
CA HIS A 116 11.35 -9.92 8.68
C HIS A 116 10.52 -10.77 7.73
N VAL A 117 9.20 -10.61 7.76
CA VAL A 117 8.27 -11.24 6.82
C VAL A 117 7.61 -10.20 5.92
N TRP A 118 7.55 -10.50 4.63
CA TRP A 118 6.81 -9.73 3.62
C TRP A 118 5.47 -10.39 3.30
N TRP A 119 4.38 -9.74 3.65
CA TRP A 119 3.01 -10.21 3.39
C TRP A 119 2.51 -9.66 2.04
N VAL A 120 2.04 -10.55 1.17
CA VAL A 120 1.40 -10.20 -0.11
C VAL A 120 -0.03 -10.75 -0.12
N PRO A 121 -0.97 -10.11 0.61
CA PRO A 121 -2.38 -10.51 0.60
C PRO A 121 -3.06 -10.10 -0.72
N THR A 122 -4.10 -10.83 -1.11
CA THR A 122 -4.96 -10.47 -2.24
C THR A 122 -6.40 -10.25 -1.77
N GLY A 123 -7.18 -9.53 -2.58
CA GLY A 123 -8.60 -9.35 -2.31
C GLY A 123 -8.89 -8.59 -0.99
N LEU A 124 -9.90 -9.07 -0.26
CA LEU A 124 -10.32 -8.51 1.02
C LEU A 124 -9.30 -8.72 2.15
N LEU A 125 -8.37 -9.68 2.00
CA LEU A 125 -7.33 -9.92 3.00
C LEU A 125 -6.36 -8.74 3.11
N SER A 126 -6.21 -7.94 2.04
CA SER A 126 -5.38 -6.74 2.04
C SER A 126 -5.88 -5.64 2.99
N GLN A 127 -7.12 -5.76 3.48
CA GLN A 127 -7.68 -4.86 4.50
C GLN A 127 -7.47 -5.36 5.93
N LEU A 128 -6.98 -6.59 6.11
CA LEU A 128 -6.88 -7.21 7.43
C LEU A 128 -5.47 -7.03 8.04
N PRO A 129 -5.37 -6.75 9.34
CA PRO A 129 -4.10 -6.45 10.00
C PRO A 129 -3.33 -7.73 10.35
N LEU A 130 -2.79 -8.44 9.35
CA LEU A 130 -1.98 -9.67 9.57
C LEU A 130 -0.85 -9.48 10.60
N HIS A 131 -0.18 -8.33 10.59
CA HIS A 131 0.87 -7.98 11.55
C HIS A 131 0.40 -7.94 13.01
N ALA A 132 -0.89 -7.71 13.24
CA ALA A 132 -1.50 -7.67 14.57
C ALA A 132 -2.22 -8.99 14.92
N ALA A 133 -2.13 -10.03 14.09
CA ALA A 133 -2.76 -11.30 14.38
C ALA A 133 -2.17 -11.93 15.65
N GLY A 134 -3.03 -12.43 16.54
CA GLY A 134 -2.59 -13.06 17.77
C GLY A 134 -3.73 -13.40 18.73
N ILE A 135 -3.36 -14.05 19.83
CA ILE A 135 -4.27 -14.43 20.91
C ILE A 135 -4.10 -13.44 22.06
N TYR A 136 -5.05 -12.49 22.20
CA TYR A 136 -5.01 -11.41 23.21
C TYR A 136 -5.78 -11.77 24.48
N ARG A 137 -5.59 -12.99 24.97
CA ARG A 137 -6.14 -13.45 26.26
C ARG A 137 -5.06 -13.39 27.33
N SER A 138 -5.46 -13.22 28.59
CA SER A 138 -4.51 -13.10 29.71
C SER A 138 -3.49 -14.24 29.71
N GLY A 139 -2.21 -13.90 29.75
CA GLY A 139 -1.08 -14.84 29.79
C GLY A 139 -0.56 -15.34 28.43
N SER A 140 -1.25 -15.05 27.32
CA SER A 140 -0.77 -15.42 25.98
C SER A 140 0.28 -14.43 25.47
N LYS A 141 1.29 -14.97 24.78
CA LYS A 141 2.29 -14.21 24.01
C LYS A 141 2.27 -14.57 22.51
N GLU A 142 1.25 -15.29 22.08
CA GLU A 142 1.10 -15.79 20.72
C GLU A 142 0.62 -14.66 19.79
N THR A 143 1.56 -13.88 19.26
CA THR A 143 1.28 -12.80 18.32
C THR A 143 2.32 -12.75 17.21
N VAL A 144 1.94 -12.25 16.04
CA VAL A 144 2.89 -11.95 14.95
C VAL A 144 3.87 -10.87 15.39
N LEU A 145 3.37 -9.83 16.06
CA LEU A 145 4.16 -8.70 16.55
C LEU A 145 5.29 -9.12 17.51
N GLY A 146 5.12 -10.19 18.29
CA GLY A 146 6.16 -10.70 19.17
C GLY A 146 7.21 -11.59 18.48
N ARG A 147 7.06 -11.84 17.17
CA ARG A 147 7.84 -12.86 16.45
C ARG A 147 8.59 -12.30 15.26
N VAL A 148 7.99 -11.38 14.52
CA VAL A 148 8.55 -10.89 13.25
C VAL A 148 8.26 -9.42 13.03
N ILE A 149 9.18 -8.73 12.36
CA ILE A 149 8.88 -7.47 11.68
C ILE A 149 8.00 -7.81 10.47
N SER A 150 6.92 -7.07 10.29
CA SER A 150 5.96 -7.29 9.19
C SER A 150 5.96 -6.12 8.22
N SER A 151 6.18 -6.39 6.94
CA SER A 151 5.95 -5.44 5.85
C SER A 151 4.97 -6.00 4.83
N TYR A 152 4.33 -5.13 4.07
CA TYR A 152 3.33 -5.51 3.07
C TYR A 152 3.80 -5.07 1.69
N ALA A 153 3.50 -5.87 0.68
CA ALA A 153 3.64 -5.48 -0.72
C ALA A 153 2.34 -5.75 -1.47
N SER A 154 2.04 -4.91 -2.47
CA SER A 154 0.83 -5.04 -3.30
C SER A 154 0.91 -6.21 -4.26
N SER A 155 2.12 -6.60 -4.66
CA SER A 155 2.38 -7.77 -5.48
C SER A 155 3.85 -8.17 -5.34
N ILE A 156 4.16 -9.40 -5.76
CA ILE A 156 5.55 -9.86 -5.84
C ILE A 156 6.35 -9.01 -6.83
N ASN A 157 5.73 -8.58 -7.94
CA ASN A 157 6.39 -7.74 -8.95
C ASN A 157 6.75 -6.36 -8.40
N ALA A 158 5.86 -5.75 -7.59
CA ALA A 158 6.15 -4.48 -6.92
C ALA A 158 7.34 -4.63 -5.96
N LEU A 159 7.38 -5.73 -5.20
CA LEU A 159 8.50 -6.02 -4.30
C LEU A 159 9.82 -6.25 -5.07
N LEU A 160 9.77 -7.00 -6.18
CA LEU A 160 10.91 -7.22 -7.07
C LEU A 160 11.43 -5.90 -7.65
N HIS A 161 10.52 -5.08 -8.16
CA HIS A 161 10.84 -3.78 -8.74
C HIS A 161 11.53 -2.86 -7.71
N SER A 162 10.97 -2.75 -6.51
CA SER A 162 11.52 -1.97 -5.40
C SER A 162 12.93 -2.43 -5.00
N ARG A 163 13.20 -3.75 -5.04
CA ARG A 163 14.52 -4.31 -4.71
C ARG A 163 15.56 -4.11 -5.83
N GLN A 164 15.13 -4.08 -7.08
CA GLN A 164 15.99 -3.77 -8.22
C GLN A 164 16.35 -2.29 -8.30
N HIS A 165 15.44 -1.44 -7.80
CA HIS A 165 15.60 0.02 -7.74
C HIS A 165 15.60 0.46 -6.28
N PRO A 166 16.57 0.02 -5.46
CA PRO A 166 16.60 0.40 -4.06
C PRO A 166 16.60 1.93 -3.97
N PRO A 167 15.81 2.51 -3.05
CA PRO A 167 15.78 3.96 -2.90
C PRO A 167 17.22 4.44 -2.66
N LYS A 168 17.56 5.59 -3.23
CA LYS A 168 18.84 6.24 -2.95
C LYS A 168 18.99 6.27 -1.43
N THR A 169 19.95 5.51 -0.92
CA THR A 169 20.21 5.46 0.52
C THR A 169 20.39 6.90 0.99
N LEU A 170 20.00 7.22 2.23
CA LEU A 170 20.37 8.48 2.90
C LEU A 170 21.91 8.57 3.04
N LYS A 171 22.64 8.61 1.93
CA LYS A 171 24.07 8.82 1.85
C LYS A 171 24.27 10.30 1.66
N GLU A 172 24.80 10.97 2.69
CA GLU A 172 25.60 12.21 2.71
C GLU A 172 25.31 13.31 1.67
N SER A 173 24.10 13.34 1.12
CA SER A 173 23.63 14.47 0.33
C SER A 173 23.25 15.55 1.33
N GLU A 174 23.96 16.68 1.29
CA GLU A 174 23.71 17.85 2.16
C GLU A 174 22.30 18.45 1.96
N ASN A 175 21.53 17.94 1.00
CA ASN A 175 20.23 18.45 0.57
C ASN A 175 19.07 17.46 0.78
N ASN A 176 19.15 16.53 1.73
CA ASN A 176 17.97 15.72 2.07
C ASN A 176 16.88 16.62 2.66
N VAL A 177 15.66 16.55 2.13
CA VAL A 177 14.53 17.40 2.56
C VAL A 177 13.43 16.54 3.17
N ALA A 178 13.01 16.91 4.38
CA ALA A 178 11.80 16.42 5.02
C ALA A 178 10.65 17.41 4.76
N VAL A 179 9.67 17.01 3.95
CA VAL A 179 8.45 17.78 3.71
C VAL A 179 7.43 17.36 4.76
N LEU A 180 7.11 18.27 5.68
CA LEU A 180 6.17 18.02 6.77
C LEU A 180 4.88 18.81 6.54
N VAL A 181 3.75 18.11 6.46
CA VAL A 181 2.43 18.70 6.27
C VAL A 181 1.54 18.29 7.43
N ALA A 182 1.06 19.27 8.18
CA ALA A 182 0.05 19.08 9.21
C ALA A 182 -1.08 20.08 9.05
N MET A 183 -2.30 19.61 9.31
CA MET A 183 -3.53 20.37 9.22
C MET A 183 -4.36 20.08 10.47
N GLN A 184 -4.30 20.98 11.44
CA GLN A 184 -5.09 20.88 12.67
C GLN A 184 -6.57 21.22 12.43
N ASN A 185 -6.84 22.21 11.59
CA ASN A 185 -8.18 22.67 11.28
C ASN A 185 -8.41 22.53 9.78
N THR A 186 -9.11 21.47 9.40
CA THR A 186 -9.39 21.16 8.01
C THR A 186 -10.82 21.59 7.68
N PRO A 187 -11.05 22.45 6.67
CA PRO A 187 -12.38 22.93 6.36
C PRO A 187 -13.39 21.79 6.16
N ASN A 188 -14.54 21.86 6.84
CA ASN A 188 -15.61 20.86 6.83
C ASN A 188 -15.22 19.46 7.36
N ALA A 189 -14.12 19.34 8.10
CA ALA A 189 -13.71 18.12 8.79
C ALA A 189 -13.57 18.38 10.31
N GLY A 190 -13.40 17.30 11.08
CA GLY A 190 -13.16 17.42 12.53
C GLY A 190 -11.76 17.93 12.84
N ASP A 191 -11.59 18.61 13.96
CA ASP A 191 -10.28 19.13 14.38
C ASP A 191 -9.32 18.00 14.79
N LEU A 192 -8.05 18.14 14.42
CA LEU A 192 -6.94 17.25 14.77
C LEU A 192 -5.90 18.02 15.62
N PRO A 193 -6.18 18.26 16.93
CA PRO A 193 -5.37 19.14 17.76
C PRO A 193 -3.90 18.73 17.85
N CYS A 194 -3.62 17.43 17.75
CA CYS A 194 -2.27 16.88 17.86
C CYS A 194 -1.46 16.90 16.54
N ALA A 195 -2.07 17.23 15.39
CA ALA A 195 -1.38 17.18 14.10
C ALA A 195 -0.21 18.17 14.03
N ASN A 196 -0.40 19.38 14.56
CA ASN A 196 0.67 20.37 14.64
C ASN A 196 1.75 19.98 15.67
N ASP A 197 1.37 19.33 16.76
CA ASP A 197 2.32 18.83 17.77
C ASP A 197 3.20 17.72 17.18
N GLU A 198 2.61 16.79 16.42
CA GLU A 198 3.32 15.72 15.70
C GLU A 198 4.40 16.28 14.76
N VAL A 199 4.03 17.23 13.90
CA VAL A 199 5.00 17.88 12.99
C VAL A 199 6.01 18.74 13.74
N SER A 200 5.65 19.35 14.87
CA SER A 200 6.59 20.13 15.70
C SER A 200 7.67 19.23 16.30
N ILE A 201 7.32 18.04 16.77
CA ILE A 201 8.28 17.03 17.25
C ILE A 201 9.24 16.63 16.12
N LEU A 202 8.70 16.34 14.94
CA LEU A 202 9.51 15.92 13.79
C LEU A 202 10.43 17.03 13.29
N SER A 203 9.97 18.28 13.28
CA SER A 203 10.78 19.43 12.90
C SER A 203 12.03 19.56 13.78
N ASN A 204 11.93 19.23 15.06
CA ASN A 204 13.05 19.22 16.00
C ASN A 204 13.98 18.01 15.85
N LEU A 205 13.47 16.87 15.35
CA LEU A 205 14.23 15.64 15.16
C LEU A 205 14.98 15.63 13.82
N CYS A 206 14.39 16.18 12.77
CA CYS A 206 14.95 16.17 11.40
C CYS A 206 16.42 16.65 11.31
N PRO A 207 16.85 17.73 12.00
CA PRO A 207 18.26 18.14 11.99
C PRO A 207 19.22 17.08 12.54
N GLN A 208 18.78 16.28 13.53
CA GLN A 208 19.59 15.19 14.10
C GLN A 208 19.77 14.04 13.11
N LEU A 209 18.88 13.95 12.12
CA LEU A 209 18.91 12.99 11.02
C LEU A 209 19.52 13.57 9.73
N HIS A 210 20.10 14.79 9.80
CA HIS A 210 20.63 15.52 8.64
C HIS A 210 19.56 15.78 7.54
N LEU A 211 18.33 16.12 7.97
CA LEU A 211 17.21 16.48 7.10
C LEU A 211 16.87 17.96 7.24
N ASN A 212 16.82 18.68 6.12
CA ASN A 212 16.29 20.04 6.05
C ASN A 212 14.77 19.99 6.07
N VAL A 213 14.15 20.74 6.98
CA VAL A 213 12.69 20.76 7.10
C VAL A 213 12.09 21.76 6.12
N ALA A 214 11.13 21.31 5.31
CA ALA A 214 10.30 22.14 4.47
C ALA A 214 8.84 22.07 4.94
N LEU A 215 8.24 23.24 5.17
CA LEU A 215 6.83 23.41 5.53
C LEU A 215 6.12 24.08 4.35
N PRO A 216 5.57 23.31 3.39
CA PRO A 216 4.90 23.88 2.24
C PRO A 216 3.64 24.63 2.65
N ASN A 217 3.13 25.49 1.76
CA ASN A 217 1.75 25.92 1.91
C ASN A 217 0.83 24.68 1.85
N ARG A 218 -0.22 24.68 2.66
CA ARG A 218 -1.11 23.52 2.84
C ARG A 218 -2.14 23.43 1.70
N ARG A 219 -1.67 23.58 0.47
CA ARG A 219 -2.45 23.55 -0.78
C ARG A 219 -1.82 22.58 -1.75
N LYS A 220 -2.64 22.01 -2.64
CA LYS A 220 -2.20 20.98 -3.59
C LYS A 220 -0.95 21.39 -4.36
N SER A 221 -0.94 22.59 -4.93
CA SER A 221 0.17 23.08 -5.75
C SER A 221 1.49 23.17 -4.99
N GLY A 222 1.49 23.73 -3.77
CA GLY A 222 2.70 23.85 -2.98
C GLY A 222 3.22 22.52 -2.45
N VAL A 223 2.32 21.60 -2.09
CA VAL A 223 2.73 20.24 -1.70
C VAL A 223 3.38 19.51 -2.88
N LEU A 224 2.74 19.51 -4.06
CA LEU A 224 3.29 18.86 -5.26
C LEU A 224 4.63 19.45 -5.70
N GLU A 225 4.84 20.76 -5.53
CA GLU A 225 6.11 21.41 -5.81
C GLU A 225 7.24 20.88 -4.91
N HIS A 226 6.99 20.76 -3.60
CA HIS A 226 7.98 20.28 -2.64
C HIS A 226 8.22 18.78 -2.73
N LEU A 227 7.22 17.99 -3.15
CA LEU A 227 7.36 16.55 -3.32
C LEU A 227 8.40 16.17 -4.38
N LYS A 228 8.66 17.03 -5.37
CA LYS A 228 9.65 16.78 -6.45
C LYS A 228 11.09 16.65 -5.94
N THR A 229 11.40 17.26 -4.80
CA THR A 229 12.73 17.25 -4.18
C THR A 229 12.70 16.60 -2.80
N CYS A 230 11.60 15.96 -2.44
CA CYS A 230 11.36 15.40 -1.12
C CYS A 230 12.14 14.09 -0.92
N THR A 231 12.80 13.97 0.23
CA THR A 231 13.41 12.71 0.67
C THR A 231 12.50 12.00 1.67
N VAL A 232 11.92 12.74 2.61
CA VAL A 232 10.98 12.20 3.59
C VAL A 232 9.70 13.02 3.53
N PHE A 233 8.58 12.39 3.21
CA PHE A 233 7.27 13.01 3.25
C PHE A 233 6.55 12.58 4.51
N HIS A 234 6.11 13.53 5.32
CA HIS A 234 5.25 13.28 6.47
C HIS A 234 3.97 14.09 6.32
N PHE A 235 2.84 13.41 6.42
CA PHE A 235 1.53 14.02 6.28
C PHE A 235 0.64 13.64 7.48
N ALA A 236 0.08 14.63 8.16
CA ALA A 236 -0.82 14.48 9.30
C ALA A 236 -2.10 15.31 9.10
N ASP A 237 -3.15 14.66 8.60
CA ASP A 237 -4.50 15.24 8.41
C ASP A 237 -5.53 14.13 8.13
N HIS A 238 -6.73 14.49 7.70
CA HIS A 238 -7.71 13.61 7.10
C HIS A 238 -7.29 13.14 5.70
N GLY A 239 -7.67 11.90 5.40
CA GLY A 239 -7.66 11.33 4.08
C GLY A 239 -9.05 10.83 3.71
N PHE A 240 -9.32 10.78 2.42
CA PHE A 240 -10.53 10.17 1.88
C PHE A 240 -10.16 9.05 0.91
N SER A 241 -10.80 7.90 1.07
CA SER A 241 -10.66 6.76 0.16
C SER A 241 -11.90 6.67 -0.71
N ASP A 242 -11.75 6.91 -2.01
CA ASP A 242 -12.84 6.70 -2.96
C ASP A 242 -12.90 5.21 -3.31
N LEU A 243 -14.02 4.59 -2.94
CA LEU A 243 -14.25 3.15 -3.10
C LEU A 243 -14.78 2.77 -4.49
N SER A 244 -15.04 3.73 -5.36
CA SER A 244 -15.44 3.48 -6.74
C SER A 244 -14.27 3.65 -7.69
N ASP A 245 -13.42 4.64 -7.41
CA ASP A 245 -12.26 5.00 -8.19
C ASP A 245 -11.09 5.37 -7.27
N PRO A 246 -10.23 4.40 -6.94
CA PRO A 246 -9.14 4.63 -5.99
C PRO A 246 -8.18 5.76 -6.37
N SER A 247 -8.09 6.11 -7.67
CA SER A 247 -7.28 7.25 -8.13
C SER A 247 -7.81 8.60 -7.63
N LYS A 248 -9.09 8.68 -7.27
CA LYS A 248 -9.73 9.86 -6.66
C LYS A 248 -9.60 9.92 -5.15
N SER A 249 -9.04 8.89 -4.51
CA SER A 249 -8.68 8.98 -3.09
C SER A 249 -7.72 10.15 -2.88
N CYS A 250 -7.91 10.91 -1.82
CA CYS A 250 -7.21 12.18 -1.65
C CYS A 250 -6.77 12.46 -0.21
N LEU A 251 -5.74 13.29 -0.11
CA LEU A 251 -5.28 13.89 1.13
C LEU A 251 -5.91 15.28 1.25
N PHE A 252 -6.48 15.58 2.41
CA PHE A 252 -7.12 16.87 2.61
C PHE A 252 -6.07 17.96 2.85
N LEU A 253 -6.34 19.12 2.26
CA LEU A 253 -5.53 20.33 2.28
C LEU A 253 -6.51 21.51 2.35
N GLU A 254 -6.03 22.74 2.49
CA GLU A 254 -6.88 23.94 2.58
C GLU A 254 -7.84 24.09 1.38
N ASP A 255 -7.42 23.63 0.21
CA ASP A 255 -8.15 23.70 -1.05
C ASP A 255 -8.91 22.41 -1.40
N ALA A 256 -9.01 21.43 -0.49
CA ALA A 256 -9.60 20.11 -0.77
C ALA A 256 -11.02 20.16 -1.36
N MET A 257 -11.82 21.17 -1.02
CA MET A 257 -13.18 21.32 -1.54
C MET A 257 -13.24 21.78 -3.01
N LYS A 258 -12.16 22.37 -3.53
CA LYS A 258 -12.08 22.92 -4.89
C LYS A 258 -11.07 22.16 -5.75
N ASP A 259 -9.93 21.81 -5.18
CA ASP A 259 -8.80 21.16 -5.84
C ASP A 259 -8.12 20.17 -4.88
N PRO A 260 -8.70 18.98 -4.66
CA PRO A 260 -8.12 17.98 -3.78
C PRO A 260 -6.81 17.41 -4.32
N LEU A 261 -5.88 17.08 -3.43
CA LEU A 261 -4.66 16.33 -3.77
C LEU A 261 -5.00 14.84 -3.86
N THR A 262 -5.18 14.32 -5.07
CA THR A 262 -5.57 12.92 -5.32
C THR A 262 -4.39 12.00 -5.55
N VAL A 263 -4.62 10.69 -5.42
CA VAL A 263 -3.70 9.62 -5.84
C VAL A 263 -3.33 9.76 -7.32
N GLY A 264 -4.28 10.15 -8.17
CA GLY A 264 -4.04 10.47 -9.58
C GLY A 264 -3.02 11.59 -9.76
N ASP A 265 -3.16 12.68 -9.01
CA ASP A 265 -2.22 13.81 -9.09
C ASP A 265 -0.79 13.42 -8.67
N LEU A 266 -0.65 12.60 -7.62
CA LEU A 266 0.64 12.10 -7.15
C LEU A 266 1.32 11.21 -8.20
N ARG A 267 0.54 10.34 -8.86
CA ARG A 267 1.02 9.50 -9.95
C ARG A 267 1.46 10.35 -11.15
N ASP A 268 0.63 11.31 -11.55
CA ASP A 268 0.86 12.14 -12.74
C ASP A 268 2.01 13.15 -12.51
N SER A 269 2.34 13.45 -11.25
CA SER A 269 3.51 14.22 -10.84
C SER A 269 4.84 13.48 -10.98
N ARG A 270 4.82 12.23 -11.44
CA ARG A 270 6.00 11.40 -11.71
C ARG A 270 6.97 11.28 -10.54
N LEU A 271 6.42 11.11 -9.33
CA LEU A 271 7.24 10.87 -8.14
C LEU A 271 8.17 9.66 -8.31
N GLN A 272 7.87 8.72 -9.21
CA GLN A 272 8.75 7.59 -9.55
C GLN A 272 10.11 7.98 -10.15
N GLU A 273 10.26 9.19 -10.72
CA GLU A 273 11.56 9.65 -11.25
C GLU A 273 12.53 10.05 -10.12
N ASN A 274 12.00 10.50 -8.97
CA ASN A 274 12.74 10.75 -7.74
C ASN A 274 11.83 10.46 -6.53
N PRO A 275 11.60 9.17 -6.19
CA PRO A 275 10.68 8.83 -5.13
C PRO A 275 11.25 9.25 -3.78
N PRO A 276 10.42 9.76 -2.86
CA PRO A 276 10.89 9.98 -1.50
C PRO A 276 11.36 8.63 -0.94
N PHE A 277 12.45 8.67 -0.18
CA PHE A 277 12.95 7.50 0.56
C PHE A 277 11.87 6.95 1.51
N LEU A 278 11.05 7.83 2.09
CA LEU A 278 9.99 7.44 3.01
C LEU A 278 8.79 8.39 2.88
N ALA A 279 7.59 7.83 2.83
CA ALA A 279 6.34 8.55 3.02
C ALA A 279 5.59 7.99 4.23
N TYR A 280 5.35 8.84 5.22
CA TYR A 280 4.54 8.52 6.40
C TYR A 280 3.23 9.30 6.36
N LEU A 281 2.12 8.58 6.35
CA LEU A 281 0.78 9.15 6.23
C LEU A 281 -0.02 8.89 7.51
N SER A 282 0.07 9.84 8.45
CA SER A 282 -0.75 9.94 9.68
C SER A 282 -2.15 10.43 9.33
N ALA A 283 -2.88 9.65 8.53
CA ALA A 283 -4.20 10.05 8.05
C ALA A 283 -5.22 8.90 8.07
N CYS A 284 -6.48 9.25 8.29
CA CYS A 284 -7.58 8.30 8.33
C CYS A 284 -7.69 7.53 7.00
N SER A 285 -7.88 6.20 7.07
CA SER A 285 -8.16 5.32 5.93
C SER A 285 -7.11 5.30 4.80
N THR A 286 -5.87 5.75 5.04
CA THR A 286 -4.80 5.77 4.02
C THR A 286 -4.45 4.41 3.41
N GLY A 287 -4.72 3.32 4.14
CA GLY A 287 -4.56 1.94 3.67
C GLY A 287 -5.85 1.20 3.33
N SER A 288 -7.01 1.86 3.32
CA SER A 288 -8.29 1.17 3.13
C SER A 288 -8.63 1.00 1.65
N ASN A 289 -8.78 -0.24 1.21
CA ASN A 289 -9.17 -0.61 -0.14
C ASN A 289 -10.46 -1.44 -0.11
N LYS A 290 -11.62 -0.81 0.06
CA LYS A 290 -12.91 -1.52 0.30
C LYS A 290 -13.64 -1.97 -0.96
N VAL A 291 -12.98 -2.03 -2.12
CA VAL A 291 -13.63 -2.39 -3.39
C VAL A 291 -13.36 -3.85 -3.73
N ASP A 292 -14.42 -4.67 -3.75
CA ASP A 292 -14.34 -6.10 -4.08
C ASP A 292 -13.68 -6.36 -5.46
N ASN A 293 -13.78 -5.43 -6.40
CA ASN A 293 -13.26 -5.57 -7.78
C ASN A 293 -11.95 -4.79 -8.08
N LEU A 294 -11.38 -4.05 -7.12
CA LEU A 294 -10.13 -3.28 -7.31
C LEU A 294 -9.10 -3.52 -6.19
N SER A 295 -9.38 -4.46 -5.29
CA SER A 295 -8.51 -4.84 -4.16
C SER A 295 -7.09 -5.24 -4.57
N ASP A 296 -6.92 -5.80 -5.77
CA ASP A 296 -5.63 -6.19 -6.34
C ASP A 296 -4.96 -5.10 -7.21
N LYS A 297 -5.63 -3.96 -7.42
CA LYS A 297 -5.04 -2.84 -8.16
C LYS A 297 -4.32 -1.96 -7.16
N GLY A 298 -2.99 -1.85 -7.26
CA GLY A 298 -2.15 -1.02 -6.39
C GLY A 298 -2.35 0.49 -6.56
N ILE A 299 -3.59 0.98 -6.61
CA ILE A 299 -3.93 2.40 -6.77
C ILE A 299 -4.47 2.92 -5.44
N HIS A 300 -3.67 2.85 -4.38
CA HIS A 300 -4.01 3.38 -3.06
C HIS A 300 -2.87 4.25 -2.56
N LEU A 301 -3.14 5.14 -1.61
CA LEU A 301 -2.14 6.08 -1.06
C LEU A 301 -0.84 5.38 -0.63
N LEU A 302 -0.93 4.17 -0.06
CA LEU A 302 0.24 3.35 0.32
C LEU A 302 0.95 2.65 -0.85
N ALA A 303 0.26 2.43 -1.97
CA ALA A 303 0.83 1.73 -3.13
C ALA A 303 1.60 2.67 -4.07
N LEU A 304 1.47 4.00 -3.89
CA LEU A 304 2.23 5.01 -4.64
C LEU A 304 3.66 5.23 -4.11
N ALA A 305 3.99 4.68 -2.93
CA ALA A 305 5.30 4.83 -2.31
C ALA A 305 6.28 3.68 -2.64
N ASN A 306 5.90 2.74 -3.53
CA ASN A 306 6.68 1.57 -3.92
C ASN A 306 7.15 1.62 -5.38
#